data_AF-A0A955V8Z0-F1
#
_entry.id   AF-A0A955V8Z0-F1
#
_cell.length_a   1.000
_cell.length_b   1.000
_cell.length_c   1.000
_cell.angle_alpha   90.00
_cell.angle_beta   90.00
_cell.angle_gamma   90.00
#
_symmetry.space_group_name_H-M   'P 1'
#
loop_
_entity.id
_entity.type
_entity.pdbx_description
1 polymer ?
#
loop_
_entity_poly.entity_id
_entity_poly.type
_entity_poly.pdbx_seq_one_letter_code
_entity_poly.pdbx_strand_id
1 'polypeptide(L)'
;MAALGTNATRRARPALRSGALGAALAFALAAAPGCGKSDDAAADGGARVRVDVAPLAYPALSDVIYRVSVRDRDGGLVWTKDAGSAAYGDGKGALSLVGPCDASDGKSPNRVQVAIVDLIDPGGAAVPAGDWYNPAPVDAPLEKDAPCTPSGDTAVSFDLTVLRAAKQGFFDIAVTFGDIFCSAKLDCLKSDDTPLELLFDPATEERAQTVVVAFACTAGIDATGAAEPTWLHLTDVAVTCDGLDTMYLDPALGPGQHGGLGAGTFFETAIYQTTEALPNVDKCSWNTALGLNLAAAPKRCRLLAQATASHATFGAGGRTPTDAVWPYLAWDAPLTDENGALACGRHALDSGDGVVRTGYTAFAGAAFQHEWRCGAPTTDSVAQACDGAVALNTGAVAYPTPAGLSVAVGGNRSPVYTLPDGMFVGSRSTCCANPCCDVATP
;
A
#
# COMPACT_ATOMS: atom_id res chain seq x y z
N MET A 1 13.54 59.98 -26.61
CA MET A 1 13.14 60.21 -28.01
C MET A 1 12.17 59.11 -28.41
N ALA A 2 10.98 59.53 -28.85
CA ALA A 2 9.87 58.79 -29.50
C ALA A 2 9.34 57.50 -28.79
N ALA A 3 8.16 57.44 -28.17
CA ALA A 3 6.78 57.79 -28.54
C ALA A 3 5.95 56.56 -28.99
N LEU A 4 4.91 56.30 -28.17
CA LEU A 4 3.51 55.99 -28.50
C LEU A 4 3.15 54.74 -29.33
N GLY A 5 2.24 53.95 -28.76
CA GLY A 5 1.48 52.90 -29.45
C GLY A 5 0.33 52.33 -28.59
N THR A 6 -0.68 53.15 -28.32
CA THR A 6 -1.99 52.77 -27.74
C THR A 6 -2.93 52.17 -28.79
N ASN A 7 -3.66 51.08 -28.47
CA ASN A 7 -5.13 50.91 -28.64
C ASN A 7 -5.56 49.44 -28.46
N ALA A 8 -6.41 49.14 -27.48
CA ALA A 8 -7.87 48.93 -27.61
C ALA A 8 -8.19 47.41 -27.58
N THR A 9 -9.21 46.85 -26.93
CA THR A 9 -10.58 47.28 -26.66
C THR A 9 -11.13 46.48 -25.46
N ARG A 10 -11.82 47.16 -24.54
CA ARG A 10 -12.71 46.53 -23.56
C ARG A 10 -14.01 46.12 -24.27
N ARG A 11 -14.48 44.89 -24.07
CA ARG A 11 -15.89 44.52 -24.27
C ARG A 11 -16.52 44.17 -22.92
N ALA A 12 -17.43 45.03 -22.50
CA ALA A 12 -18.39 44.77 -21.43
C ALA A 12 -19.37 43.68 -21.89
N ARG A 13 -19.69 42.74 -21.00
CA ARG A 13 -20.85 41.86 -21.14
C ARG A 13 -21.98 42.37 -20.24
N PRO A 14 -23.24 42.32 -20.71
CA PRO A 14 -24.37 42.91 -20.01
C PRO A 14 -24.87 42.01 -18.87
N ALA A 15 -25.37 42.66 -17.83
CA ALA A 15 -26.17 42.08 -16.77
C ALA A 15 -27.46 41.49 -17.35
N LEU A 16 -27.73 40.21 -17.06
CA LEU A 16 -29.03 39.59 -17.28
C LEU A 16 -29.73 39.40 -15.94
N ARG A 17 -30.99 39.85 -15.96
CA ARG A 17 -31.88 40.06 -14.84
C ARG A 17 -32.39 38.75 -14.25
N SER A 18 -32.51 38.75 -12.94
CA SER A 18 -33.29 37.83 -12.12
C SER A 18 -34.75 37.81 -12.57
N GLY A 19 -35.24 36.63 -12.94
CA GLY A 19 -36.65 36.34 -13.16
C GLY A 19 -37.03 35.13 -12.33
N ALA A 20 -37.81 35.35 -11.28
CA ALA A 20 -38.45 34.31 -10.51
C ALA A 20 -39.60 33.69 -11.31
N LEU A 21 -39.66 32.36 -11.40
CA LEU A 21 -40.89 31.63 -11.64
C LEU A 21 -40.82 30.33 -10.84
N GLY A 22 -41.68 30.26 -9.82
CA GLY A 22 -41.95 29.04 -9.09
C GLY A 22 -42.75 28.07 -9.97
N ALA A 23 -42.35 26.81 -9.92
CA ALA A 23 -43.18 25.69 -10.33
C ALA A 23 -43.02 24.61 -9.26
N ALA A 24 -44.05 24.45 -8.43
CA ALA A 24 -44.19 23.33 -7.54
C ALA A 24 -44.53 22.09 -8.39
N LEU A 25 -43.56 21.18 -8.54
CA LEU A 25 -43.79 19.87 -9.17
C LEU A 25 -44.06 18.86 -8.05
N ALA A 26 -45.31 18.46 -7.91
CA ALA A 26 -45.71 17.34 -7.07
C ALA A 26 -45.24 16.03 -7.72
N PHE A 27 -44.25 15.37 -7.10
CA PHE A 27 -43.87 14.00 -7.46
C PHE A 27 -44.89 13.03 -6.84
N ALA A 28 -45.70 12.41 -7.69
CA ALA A 28 -46.49 11.25 -7.31
C ALA A 28 -45.56 10.03 -7.19
N LEU A 29 -45.41 9.50 -5.97
CA LEU A 29 -44.81 8.19 -5.73
C LEU A 29 -45.72 7.12 -6.35
N ALA A 30 -45.31 6.57 -7.49
CA ALA A 30 -45.83 5.30 -7.99
C ALA A 30 -44.96 4.17 -7.44
N ALA A 31 -45.44 3.51 -6.38
CA ALA A 31 -44.87 2.25 -5.90
C ALA A 31 -45.16 1.15 -6.92
N ALA A 32 -44.17 0.78 -7.73
CA ALA A 32 -44.21 -0.44 -8.52
C ALA A 32 -43.69 -1.60 -7.65
N PRO A 33 -44.50 -2.62 -7.32
CA PRO A 33 -43.98 -3.85 -6.76
C PRO A 33 -43.27 -4.61 -7.88
N GLY A 34 -41.95 -4.50 -7.92
CA GLY A 34 -41.11 -5.40 -8.70
C GLY A 34 -41.16 -6.80 -8.11
N CYS A 35 -42.14 -7.61 -8.53
CA CYS A 35 -42.16 -9.04 -8.26
C CYS A 35 -41.01 -9.70 -9.02
N GLY A 36 -39.88 -9.90 -8.34
CA GLY A 36 -38.88 -10.89 -8.77
C GLY A 36 -39.55 -12.26 -8.81
N LYS A 37 -39.48 -12.93 -9.97
CA LYS A 37 -39.85 -14.34 -10.12
C LYS A 37 -39.06 -15.14 -9.08
N SER A 38 -39.79 -15.59 -8.06
CA SER A 38 -39.31 -16.60 -7.14
C SER A 38 -39.51 -17.92 -7.88
N ASP A 39 -38.45 -18.42 -8.50
CA ASP A 39 -38.46 -19.81 -8.95
C ASP A 39 -38.57 -20.67 -7.68
N ASP A 40 -39.56 -21.56 -7.67
CA ASP A 40 -39.93 -22.46 -6.59
C ASP A 40 -38.74 -23.34 -6.14
N ALA A 41 -37.90 -22.82 -5.25
CA ALA A 41 -37.02 -23.64 -4.44
C ALA A 41 -37.85 -24.16 -3.27
N ALA A 42 -38.08 -25.48 -3.27
CA ALA A 42 -38.54 -26.18 -2.08
C ALA A 42 -37.72 -25.69 -0.87
N ALA A 43 -38.41 -25.33 0.20
CA ALA A 43 -37.81 -25.01 1.49
C ALA A 43 -37.18 -26.27 2.09
N ASP A 44 -36.12 -26.76 1.45
CA ASP A 44 -35.25 -27.75 2.04
C ASP A 44 -34.46 -26.98 3.09
N GLY A 45 -34.74 -27.24 4.36
CA GLY A 45 -34.13 -26.58 5.53
C GLY A 45 -32.64 -26.92 5.71
N GLY A 46 -31.92 -27.11 4.61
CA GLY A 46 -30.50 -27.40 4.56
C GLY A 46 -29.66 -26.23 5.04
N ALA A 47 -28.44 -26.53 5.47
CA ALA A 47 -27.46 -25.54 5.86
C ALA A 47 -27.07 -24.66 4.66
N ARG A 48 -26.92 -23.36 4.89
CA ARG A 48 -26.58 -22.39 3.84
C ARG A 48 -25.43 -21.51 4.26
N VAL A 49 -24.71 -21.02 3.26
CA VAL A 49 -23.69 -19.99 3.41
C VAL A 49 -24.09 -18.77 2.59
N ARG A 50 -24.06 -17.60 3.23
CA ARG A 50 -24.19 -16.30 2.59
C ARG A 50 -22.79 -15.78 2.32
N VAL A 51 -22.50 -15.50 1.05
CA VAL A 51 -21.24 -14.95 0.58
C VAL A 51 -21.49 -13.51 0.17
N ASP A 52 -20.82 -12.58 0.83
CA ASP A 52 -20.84 -11.16 0.49
C ASP A 52 -19.45 -10.74 -0.01
N VAL A 53 -19.40 -9.99 -1.11
CA VAL A 53 -18.19 -9.33 -1.60
C VAL A 53 -18.42 -7.83 -1.54
N ALA A 54 -17.49 -7.08 -0.95
CA ALA A 54 -17.57 -5.63 -0.85
C ALA A 54 -17.54 -4.98 -2.26
N PRO A 55 -18.16 -3.80 -2.44
CA PRO A 55 -18.02 -3.03 -3.68
C PRO A 55 -16.55 -2.80 -4.04
N LEU A 56 -16.21 -2.91 -5.32
CA LEU A 56 -14.85 -2.60 -5.74
C LEU A 56 -14.67 -1.10 -5.87
N ALA A 57 -13.55 -0.59 -5.37
CA ALA A 57 -13.09 0.77 -5.64
C ALA A 57 -12.51 0.88 -7.06
N TYR A 58 -13.27 0.46 -8.08
CA TYR A 58 -12.88 0.53 -9.48
C TYR A 58 -13.86 1.43 -10.24
N PRO A 59 -13.45 2.63 -10.69
CA PRO A 59 -14.34 3.54 -11.36
C PRO A 59 -14.81 2.94 -12.69
N ALA A 60 -16.10 3.10 -12.98
CA ALA A 60 -16.72 2.75 -14.26
C ALA A 60 -16.74 1.24 -14.58
N LEU A 61 -17.10 0.39 -13.63
CA LEU A 61 -17.60 -0.96 -13.95
C LEU A 61 -19.12 -0.95 -14.12
N SER A 62 -19.62 -1.83 -14.98
CA SER A 62 -21.05 -2.19 -15.04
C SER A 62 -21.34 -3.60 -14.52
N ASP A 63 -20.31 -4.45 -14.47
CA ASP A 63 -20.40 -5.75 -13.83
C ASP A 63 -19.02 -6.28 -13.40
N VAL A 64 -19.02 -7.23 -12.50
CA VAL A 64 -17.89 -8.07 -12.11
C VAL A 64 -18.42 -9.49 -12.03
N ILE A 65 -17.80 -10.39 -12.78
CA ILE A 65 -18.17 -11.80 -12.79
C ILE A 65 -17.29 -12.52 -11.77
N TYR A 66 -17.91 -13.03 -10.71
CA TYR A 66 -17.25 -13.84 -9.69
C TYR A 66 -17.54 -15.31 -9.89
N ARG A 67 -16.53 -16.17 -9.67
CA ARG A 67 -16.74 -17.60 -9.41
C ARG A 67 -16.75 -17.84 -7.92
N VAL A 68 -17.90 -18.21 -7.39
CA VAL A 68 -18.06 -18.61 -5.99
C VAL A 68 -18.15 -20.12 -5.94
N SER A 69 -17.33 -20.76 -5.10
CA SER A 69 -17.43 -22.19 -4.84
C SER A 69 -17.34 -22.50 -3.37
N VAL A 70 -18.04 -23.56 -2.95
CA VAL A 70 -18.06 -24.03 -1.57
C VAL A 70 -17.63 -25.49 -1.58
N ARG A 71 -16.62 -25.79 -0.79
CA ARG A 71 -16.09 -27.14 -0.61
C ARG A 71 -16.25 -27.59 0.83
N ASP A 72 -16.49 -28.87 1.04
CA ASP A 72 -16.47 -29.45 2.38
C ASP A 72 -15.03 -29.51 2.94
N ARG A 73 -14.91 -29.93 4.20
CA ARG A 73 -13.61 -30.10 4.88
C ARG A 73 -12.66 -31.08 4.18
N ASP A 74 -13.19 -32.06 3.44
CA ASP A 74 -12.41 -33.07 2.72
C ASP A 74 -12.02 -32.60 1.31
N GLY A 75 -12.41 -31.37 0.92
CA GLY A 75 -12.17 -30.79 -0.39
C GLY A 75 -13.22 -31.14 -1.46
N GLY A 76 -14.25 -31.90 -1.09
CA GLY A 76 -15.38 -32.24 -1.94
C GLY A 76 -16.18 -31.00 -2.33
N LEU A 77 -16.48 -30.82 -3.61
CA LEU A 77 -17.25 -29.68 -4.09
C LEU A 77 -18.72 -29.83 -3.66
N VAL A 78 -19.23 -28.88 -2.88
CA VAL A 78 -20.64 -28.79 -2.52
C VAL A 78 -21.42 -28.09 -3.64
N TRP A 79 -20.96 -26.90 -4.05
CA TRP A 79 -21.50 -26.20 -5.23
C TRP A 79 -20.52 -25.15 -5.78
N THR A 80 -20.78 -24.70 -7.01
CA THR A 80 -20.07 -23.61 -7.68
C THR A 80 -21.03 -22.80 -8.54
N LYS A 81 -20.81 -21.49 -8.66
CA LYS A 81 -21.58 -20.61 -9.53
C LYS A 81 -20.73 -19.44 -10.01
N ASP A 82 -20.91 -19.08 -11.28
CA ASP A 82 -20.47 -17.79 -11.80
C ASP A 82 -21.61 -16.78 -11.63
N ALA A 83 -21.37 -15.67 -10.93
CA ALA A 83 -22.37 -14.68 -10.57
C ALA A 83 -21.86 -13.28 -10.87
N GLY A 84 -22.64 -12.51 -11.64
CA GLY A 84 -22.37 -11.10 -11.90
C GLY A 84 -22.91 -10.20 -10.77
N SER A 85 -22.10 -9.23 -10.34
CA SER A 85 -22.52 -8.14 -9.46
C SER A 85 -23.75 -7.37 -9.97
N ALA A 86 -24.02 -7.31 -11.28
CA ALA A 86 -25.19 -6.64 -11.83
C ALA A 86 -26.50 -7.39 -11.52
N ALA A 87 -26.45 -8.72 -11.47
CA ALA A 87 -27.62 -9.56 -11.18
C ALA A 87 -27.77 -9.87 -9.68
N TYR A 88 -26.66 -9.91 -8.94
CA TYR A 88 -26.60 -10.38 -7.55
C TYR A 88 -25.98 -9.34 -6.60
N GLY A 89 -25.96 -8.06 -6.98
CA GLY A 89 -25.31 -7.00 -6.20
C GLY A 89 -25.59 -5.59 -6.74
N ASP A 90 -24.57 -4.75 -6.81
CA ASP A 90 -24.69 -3.33 -7.14
C ASP A 90 -24.27 -2.96 -8.59
N GLY A 91 -23.84 -3.95 -9.39
CA GLY A 91 -23.27 -3.73 -10.73
C GLY A 91 -21.93 -2.98 -10.73
N LYS A 92 -21.30 -2.80 -9.57
CA LYS A 92 -20.00 -2.13 -9.38
C LYS A 92 -19.04 -2.99 -8.58
N GLY A 93 -19.30 -4.30 -8.56
CA GLY A 93 -18.46 -5.30 -7.93
C GLY A 93 -18.95 -5.82 -6.58
N ALA A 94 -19.95 -5.21 -5.93
CA ALA A 94 -20.54 -5.85 -4.76
C ALA A 94 -21.29 -7.11 -5.18
N LEU A 95 -21.26 -8.15 -4.35
CA LEU A 95 -21.98 -9.40 -4.57
C LEU A 95 -22.63 -9.83 -3.26
N SER A 96 -23.88 -10.32 -3.32
CA SER A 96 -24.50 -11.04 -2.22
C SER A 96 -25.19 -12.29 -2.76
N LEU A 97 -24.66 -13.45 -2.39
CA LEU A 97 -25.09 -14.74 -2.91
C LEU A 97 -25.29 -15.73 -1.75
N VAL A 98 -26.39 -16.47 -1.79
CA VAL A 98 -26.65 -17.56 -0.83
C VAL A 98 -26.63 -18.88 -1.57
N GLY A 99 -25.91 -19.86 -1.03
CA GLY A 99 -25.88 -21.23 -1.56
C GLY A 99 -25.80 -22.28 -0.45
N PRO A 100 -25.96 -23.57 -0.79
CA PRO A 100 -25.92 -24.64 0.20
C PRO A 100 -24.53 -24.81 0.81
N CYS A 101 -24.44 -25.45 1.97
CA CYS A 101 -23.18 -25.95 2.49
C CYS A 101 -23.35 -27.28 3.22
N ASP A 102 -22.27 -28.03 3.42
CA ASP A 102 -22.33 -29.34 4.05
C ASP A 102 -22.16 -29.23 5.57
N ALA A 103 -23.26 -29.39 6.29
CA ALA A 103 -23.27 -29.41 7.75
C ALA A 103 -23.23 -30.83 8.35
N SER A 104 -22.95 -31.85 7.55
CA SER A 104 -22.81 -33.23 8.05
C SER A 104 -21.61 -33.36 8.99
N ASP A 105 -21.68 -34.32 9.90
CA ASP A 105 -20.58 -34.59 10.85
C ASP A 105 -19.26 -34.83 10.12
N GLY A 106 -18.22 -34.09 10.50
CA GLY A 106 -16.89 -34.14 9.90
C GLY A 106 -16.71 -33.32 8.61
N LYS A 107 -17.79 -32.74 8.05
CA LYS A 107 -17.74 -31.96 6.80
C LYS A 107 -17.57 -30.45 6.99
N SER A 108 -17.72 -29.97 8.23
CA SER A 108 -17.55 -28.57 8.64
C SER A 108 -16.17 -28.34 9.32
N PRO A 109 -15.52 -27.16 9.16
CA PRO A 109 -15.96 -26.02 8.35
C PRO A 109 -15.88 -26.29 6.85
N ASN A 110 -16.76 -25.64 6.09
CA ASN A 110 -16.67 -25.60 4.64
C ASN A 110 -15.68 -24.52 4.23
N ARG A 111 -15.01 -24.68 3.10
CA ARG A 111 -14.14 -23.67 2.49
C ARG A 111 -14.90 -22.93 1.40
N VAL A 112 -15.12 -21.63 1.61
CA VAL A 112 -15.72 -20.72 0.62
C VAL A 112 -14.60 -20.08 -0.17
N GLN A 113 -14.66 -20.23 -1.49
CA GLN A 113 -13.68 -19.67 -2.43
C GLN A 113 -14.36 -18.64 -3.33
N VAL A 114 -13.74 -17.46 -3.48
CA VAL A 114 -14.18 -16.41 -4.41
C VAL A 114 -13.03 -16.10 -5.37
N ALA A 115 -13.32 -16.19 -6.67
CA ALA A 115 -12.41 -15.76 -7.73
C ALA A 115 -13.06 -14.67 -8.59
N ILE A 116 -12.29 -13.72 -9.09
CA ILE A 116 -12.74 -12.79 -10.12
C ILE A 116 -12.46 -13.44 -11.48
N VAL A 117 -13.52 -13.65 -12.26
CA VAL A 117 -13.45 -14.20 -13.62
C VAL A 117 -13.26 -13.07 -14.63
N ASP A 118 -14.03 -11.99 -14.50
CA ASP A 118 -13.98 -10.88 -15.45
C ASP A 118 -14.45 -9.56 -14.81
N LEU A 119 -13.96 -8.43 -15.34
CA LEU A 119 -14.46 -7.08 -15.04
C LEU A 119 -15.11 -6.54 -16.30
N ILE A 120 -16.33 -6.02 -16.22
CA ILE A 120 -17.08 -5.54 -17.38
C ILE A 120 -17.22 -4.01 -17.33
N ASP A 121 -16.82 -3.34 -18.41
CA ASP A 121 -16.90 -1.89 -18.57
C ASP A 121 -18.35 -1.42 -18.83
N PRO A 122 -18.64 -0.10 -18.86
CA PRO A 122 -20.00 0.41 -19.07
C PRO A 122 -20.53 0.17 -20.49
N GLY A 123 -19.66 -0.18 -21.44
CA GLY A 123 -20.02 -0.59 -22.79
C GLY A 123 -20.37 -2.08 -22.90
N GLY A 124 -20.21 -2.84 -21.82
CA GLY A 124 -20.46 -4.29 -21.78
C GLY A 124 -19.28 -5.14 -22.26
N ALA A 125 -18.10 -4.55 -22.46
CA ALA A 125 -16.90 -5.27 -22.85
C ALA A 125 -16.08 -5.67 -21.62
N ALA A 126 -15.38 -6.81 -21.73
CA ALA A 126 -14.40 -7.23 -20.73
C ALA A 126 -13.23 -6.24 -20.67
N VAL A 127 -12.82 -5.85 -19.47
CA VAL A 127 -11.62 -5.05 -19.23
C VAL A 127 -10.41 -5.92 -19.57
N PRO A 128 -9.51 -5.49 -20.46
CA PRO A 128 -8.35 -6.28 -20.85
C PRO A 128 -7.50 -6.71 -19.65
N ALA A 129 -7.08 -7.98 -19.61
CA ALA A 129 -6.31 -8.55 -18.50
C ALA A 129 -4.95 -7.86 -18.20
N GLY A 130 -4.42 -7.04 -19.12
CA GLY A 130 -3.22 -6.23 -18.88
C GLY A 130 -3.50 -4.85 -18.28
N ASP A 131 -4.77 -4.46 -18.17
CA ASP A 131 -5.17 -3.15 -17.65
C ASP A 131 -5.49 -3.21 -16.14
N TRP A 132 -5.48 -4.39 -15.53
CA TRP A 132 -5.70 -4.61 -14.10
C TRP A 132 -5.01 -5.88 -13.62
N TYR A 133 -4.80 -5.98 -12.31
CA TYR A 133 -4.18 -7.13 -11.66
C TYR A 133 -5.22 -7.85 -10.81
N ASN A 134 -5.39 -9.14 -11.05
CA ASN A 134 -6.41 -9.92 -10.37
C ASN A 134 -5.91 -10.41 -8.99
N PRO A 135 -6.48 -9.94 -7.85
CA PRO A 135 -6.11 -10.43 -6.52
C PRO A 135 -6.65 -11.85 -6.23
N ALA A 136 -7.52 -12.36 -7.09
CA ALA A 136 -8.28 -13.58 -6.88
C ALA A 136 -8.50 -14.34 -8.21
N PRO A 137 -7.45 -14.72 -8.96
CA PRO A 137 -7.64 -15.44 -10.21
C PRO A 137 -8.22 -16.85 -9.95
N VAL A 138 -8.82 -17.46 -10.97
CA VAL A 138 -9.53 -18.74 -10.84
C VAL A 138 -8.64 -19.88 -10.31
N ASP A 139 -7.34 -19.84 -10.60
CA ASP A 139 -6.33 -20.80 -10.14
C ASP A 139 -5.75 -20.47 -8.75
N ALA A 140 -6.02 -19.28 -8.21
CA ALA A 140 -5.69 -18.87 -6.85
C ALA A 140 -6.82 -18.02 -6.22
N PRO A 141 -8.00 -18.62 -5.96
CA PRO A 141 -9.13 -17.89 -5.40
C PRO A 141 -8.85 -17.44 -3.95
N LEU A 142 -9.57 -16.42 -3.51
CA LEU A 142 -9.60 -16.06 -2.09
C LEU A 142 -10.40 -17.10 -1.31
N GLU A 143 -9.90 -17.52 -0.16
CA GLU A 143 -10.53 -18.58 0.64
C GLU A 143 -10.78 -18.13 2.08
N LYS A 144 -11.97 -18.45 2.59
CA LYS A 144 -12.32 -18.34 4.03
C LYS A 144 -13.10 -19.57 4.48
N ASP A 145 -12.88 -19.97 5.73
CA ASP A 145 -13.64 -21.06 6.35
C ASP A 145 -15.01 -20.56 6.81
N ALA A 146 -16.04 -21.38 6.60
CA ALA A 146 -17.42 -21.15 7.00
C ALA A 146 -17.88 -22.29 7.91
N PRO A 147 -18.13 -22.06 9.21
CA PRO A 147 -18.75 -23.07 10.06
C PRO A 147 -20.20 -23.28 9.61
N CYS A 148 -20.48 -24.42 8.98
CA CYS A 148 -21.84 -24.75 8.57
C CYS A 148 -22.58 -25.50 9.67
N THR A 149 -23.79 -25.04 9.97
CA THR A 149 -24.68 -25.62 10.98
C THR A 149 -25.99 -26.05 10.34
N PRO A 150 -26.58 -27.20 10.75
CA PRO A 150 -27.85 -27.64 10.21
C PRO A 150 -28.92 -26.55 10.35
N SER A 151 -29.62 -26.25 9.26
CA SER A 151 -30.68 -25.22 9.19
C SER A 151 -30.24 -23.80 9.59
N GLY A 152 -28.94 -23.52 9.60
CA GLY A 152 -28.36 -22.20 9.85
C GLY A 152 -27.84 -21.54 8.58
N ASP A 153 -27.82 -20.21 8.62
CA ASP A 153 -27.13 -19.38 7.63
C ASP A 153 -25.81 -18.89 8.24
N THR A 154 -24.70 -19.20 7.58
CA THR A 154 -23.38 -18.68 7.97
C THR A 154 -22.96 -17.60 6.99
N ALA A 155 -22.63 -16.41 7.47
CA ALA A 155 -22.14 -15.32 6.63
C ALA A 155 -20.61 -15.37 6.49
N VAL A 156 -20.12 -15.16 5.27
CA VAL A 156 -18.71 -14.97 4.95
C VAL A 156 -18.59 -13.74 4.06
N SER A 157 -17.77 -12.79 4.47
CA SER A 157 -17.50 -11.57 3.72
C SER A 157 -16.08 -11.56 3.16
N PHE A 158 -15.95 -11.05 1.93
CA PHE A 158 -14.70 -10.79 1.24
C PHE A 158 -14.59 -9.31 0.96
N ASP A 159 -13.52 -8.70 1.46
CA ASP A 159 -13.14 -7.33 1.11
C ASP A 159 -11.83 -7.38 0.32
N LEU A 160 -11.80 -6.71 -0.82
CA LEU A 160 -10.65 -6.70 -1.71
C LEU A 160 -10.62 -5.40 -2.51
N THR A 161 -9.41 -4.86 -2.69
CA THR A 161 -9.17 -3.74 -3.59
C THR A 161 -8.49 -4.27 -4.85
N VAL A 162 -8.98 -3.86 -6.03
CA VAL A 162 -8.37 -4.24 -7.32
C VAL A 162 -7.44 -3.14 -7.80
N LEU A 163 -6.25 -3.53 -8.20
CA LEU A 163 -5.23 -2.68 -8.77
C LEU A 163 -5.36 -2.58 -10.29
N ARG A 164 -5.29 -1.36 -10.81
CA ARG A 164 -5.42 -1.05 -12.25
C ARG A 164 -4.13 -0.46 -12.80
N ALA A 165 -3.75 -0.82 -14.02
CA ALA A 165 -2.71 -0.09 -14.76
C ALA A 165 -3.20 1.31 -15.18
N ALA A 166 -2.44 2.34 -14.82
CA ALA A 166 -2.71 3.71 -15.17
C ALA A 166 -1.86 4.14 -16.38
N LYS A 167 -2.54 4.57 -17.45
CA LYS A 167 -1.93 5.03 -18.71
C LYS A 167 -1.87 6.56 -18.82
N GLN A 168 -2.13 7.29 -17.74
CA GLN A 168 -2.13 8.76 -17.76
C GLN A 168 -0.71 9.29 -17.55
N GLY A 169 -0.26 10.07 -18.53
CA GLY A 169 1.13 10.50 -18.77
C GLY A 169 1.95 10.99 -17.59
N PHE A 170 3.28 10.96 -17.83
CA PHE A 170 4.43 11.30 -16.98
C PHE A 170 5.04 10.18 -16.11
N PHE A 171 4.39 9.03 -15.98
CA PHE A 171 4.97 7.85 -15.35
C PHE A 171 4.90 6.67 -16.30
N ASP A 172 6.02 5.97 -16.50
CA ASP A 172 6.10 4.91 -17.50
C ASP A 172 5.21 3.70 -17.13
N ILE A 173 4.99 3.43 -15.83
CA ILE A 173 4.07 2.41 -15.32
C ILE A 173 3.50 2.89 -13.97
N ALA A 174 2.18 3.06 -13.90
CA ALA A 174 1.48 3.45 -12.69
C ALA A 174 0.33 2.48 -12.39
N VAL A 175 -0.05 2.39 -11.12
CA VAL A 175 -1.05 1.43 -10.61
C VAL A 175 -2.03 2.10 -9.66
N THR A 176 -3.27 1.62 -9.55
CA THR A 176 -4.26 2.24 -8.64
C THR A 176 -4.53 1.44 -7.36
N PHE A 177 -4.68 2.13 -6.23
CA PHE A 177 -5.18 1.62 -4.95
C PHE A 177 -6.54 2.30 -4.72
N GLY A 178 -7.62 1.74 -5.26
CA GLY A 178 -8.86 2.50 -5.41
C GLY A 178 -8.71 3.59 -6.48
N ASP A 179 -8.92 4.85 -6.12
CA ASP A 179 -8.66 6.04 -6.96
C ASP A 179 -7.26 6.65 -6.75
N ILE A 180 -6.39 6.02 -5.95
CA ILE A 180 -5.01 6.48 -5.75
C ILE A 180 -4.08 5.90 -6.81
N PHE A 181 -3.50 6.73 -7.66
CA PHE A 181 -2.53 6.36 -8.68
C PHE A 181 -1.11 6.42 -8.12
N CYS A 182 -0.40 5.31 -8.09
CA CYS A 182 0.98 5.21 -7.65
C CYS A 182 1.93 4.78 -8.76
N SER A 183 3.20 5.13 -8.62
CA SER A 183 4.30 4.64 -9.45
C SER A 183 5.48 4.29 -8.54
N ALA A 184 6.28 3.33 -8.99
CA ALA A 184 7.50 2.94 -8.33
C ALA A 184 8.60 2.64 -9.33
N LYS A 185 9.84 2.81 -8.89
CA LYS A 185 11.03 2.38 -9.64
C LYS A 185 12.22 2.18 -8.73
N LEU A 186 13.24 1.49 -9.24
CA LEU A 186 14.57 1.45 -8.68
C LEU A 186 15.60 1.73 -9.76
N ASP A 187 16.40 2.77 -9.56
CA ASP A 187 17.42 3.18 -10.52
C ASP A 187 18.81 3.12 -9.89
N CYS A 188 19.72 2.43 -10.57
CA CYS A 188 21.15 2.41 -10.29
C CYS A 188 21.98 3.02 -11.43
N LEU A 189 21.36 3.24 -12.58
CA LEU A 189 21.99 3.75 -13.79
C LEU A 189 21.24 4.97 -14.33
N LYS A 190 21.97 5.82 -15.06
CA LYS A 190 21.42 6.91 -15.87
C LYS A 190 20.75 6.34 -17.14
N SER A 191 20.13 7.21 -17.94
CA SER A 191 19.46 6.80 -19.19
C SER A 191 20.40 6.25 -20.27
N ASP A 192 21.68 6.54 -20.17
CA ASP A 192 22.76 6.03 -21.05
C ASP A 192 23.50 4.82 -20.46
N ASP A 193 22.91 4.16 -19.45
CA ASP A 193 23.43 2.98 -18.75
C ASP A 193 24.75 3.21 -18.00
N THR A 194 25.14 4.46 -17.78
CA THR A 194 26.26 4.80 -16.89
C THR A 194 25.83 4.84 -15.41
N PRO A 195 26.76 4.69 -14.44
CA PRO A 195 26.50 4.84 -13.01
C PRO A 195 25.65 6.07 -12.66
N LEU A 196 24.59 5.87 -11.86
CA LEU A 196 23.79 6.95 -11.30
C LEU A 196 24.55 7.59 -10.13
N GLU A 197 25.11 8.78 -10.33
CA GLU A 197 25.92 9.47 -9.32
C GLU A 197 25.18 10.69 -8.76
N LEU A 198 24.53 10.55 -7.61
CA LEU A 198 23.68 11.60 -7.03
C LEU A 198 24.18 12.08 -5.68
N LEU A 199 24.38 11.19 -4.72
CA LEU A 199 24.82 11.58 -3.38
C LEU A 199 26.31 11.95 -3.37
N PHE A 200 26.67 12.93 -2.55
CA PHE A 200 28.05 13.33 -2.34
C PHE A 200 28.71 12.38 -1.35
N ASP A 201 29.85 11.82 -1.73
CA ASP A 201 30.66 11.03 -0.82
C ASP A 201 31.46 11.98 0.09
N PRO A 202 31.28 11.94 1.42
CA PRO A 202 31.96 12.84 2.35
C PRO A 202 33.47 12.65 2.37
N ALA A 203 34.00 11.51 1.90
CA ALA A 203 35.44 11.25 1.84
C ALA A 203 36.11 11.90 0.62
N THR A 204 35.39 12.03 -0.50
CA THR A 204 35.93 12.56 -1.77
C THR A 204 35.39 13.93 -2.15
N GLU A 205 34.28 14.36 -1.54
CA GLU A 205 33.50 15.56 -1.89
C GLU A 205 32.96 15.54 -3.33
N GLU A 206 32.91 14.37 -3.97
CA GLU A 206 32.37 14.16 -5.31
C GLU A 206 31.06 13.36 -5.26
N ARG A 207 30.26 13.44 -6.34
CA ARG A 207 29.08 12.57 -6.46
C ARG A 207 29.52 11.15 -6.81
N ALA A 208 28.93 10.16 -6.17
CA ALA A 208 29.28 8.75 -6.36
C ALA A 208 28.05 7.86 -6.54
N GLN A 209 28.28 6.59 -6.88
CA GLN A 209 27.24 5.59 -7.18
C GLN A 209 26.11 5.61 -6.16
N THR A 210 24.89 5.82 -6.64
CA THR A 210 23.69 5.96 -5.85
C THR A 210 22.63 5.01 -6.38
N VAL A 211 21.93 4.34 -5.47
CA VAL A 211 20.69 3.60 -5.76
C VAL A 211 19.53 4.47 -5.31
N VAL A 212 18.51 4.63 -6.16
CA VAL A 212 17.29 5.37 -5.81
C VAL A 212 16.10 4.42 -5.79
N VAL A 213 15.47 4.27 -4.63
CA VAL A 213 14.14 3.67 -4.47
C VAL A 213 13.14 4.81 -4.54
N ALA A 214 12.34 4.86 -5.61
CA ALA A 214 11.37 5.94 -5.78
C ALA A 214 9.94 5.41 -5.69
N PHE A 215 9.11 6.12 -4.95
CA PHE A 215 7.70 5.81 -4.75
C PHE A 215 6.90 7.11 -4.78
N ALA A 216 5.87 7.18 -5.61
CA ALA A 216 5.03 8.36 -5.70
C ALA A 216 3.57 7.99 -5.92
N CYS A 217 2.64 8.67 -5.25
CA CYS A 217 1.20 8.50 -5.47
C CYS A 217 0.44 9.82 -5.51
N THR A 218 -0.74 9.78 -6.13
CA THR A 218 -1.74 10.86 -6.16
C THR A 218 -3.12 10.25 -6.02
N ALA A 219 -3.92 10.71 -5.06
CA ALA A 219 -5.35 10.39 -5.01
C ALA A 219 -6.12 11.18 -6.08
N GLY A 220 -7.34 10.73 -6.37
CA GLY A 220 -8.25 11.40 -7.27
C GLY A 220 -8.95 12.60 -6.63
N ILE A 221 -10.08 12.96 -7.24
CA ILE A 221 -11.03 13.91 -6.71
C ILE A 221 -12.31 13.16 -6.31
N ASP A 222 -12.93 13.58 -5.22
CA ASP A 222 -14.18 13.01 -4.75
C ASP A 222 -15.36 13.39 -5.66
N ALA A 223 -16.57 12.90 -5.33
CA ALA A 223 -17.79 13.20 -6.06
C ALA A 223 -18.17 14.70 -6.08
N THR A 224 -17.59 15.52 -5.20
CA THR A 224 -17.78 16.97 -5.15
C THR A 224 -16.72 17.74 -5.95
N GLY A 225 -15.69 17.04 -6.43
CA GLY A 225 -14.55 17.59 -7.15
C GLY A 225 -13.42 18.10 -6.25
N ALA A 226 -13.44 17.76 -4.95
CA ALA A 226 -12.37 18.09 -4.02
C ALA A 226 -11.27 17.03 -4.07
N ALA A 227 -10.00 17.42 -3.93
CA ALA A 227 -8.88 16.49 -3.85
C ALA A 227 -9.04 15.56 -2.64
N GLU A 228 -8.89 14.26 -2.85
CA GLU A 228 -8.88 13.30 -1.77
C GLU A 228 -7.50 13.25 -1.09
N PRO A 229 -7.44 13.02 0.23
CA PRO A 229 -6.16 12.85 0.91
C PRO A 229 -5.41 11.64 0.38
N THR A 230 -4.09 11.76 0.24
CA THR A 230 -3.19 10.64 -0.08
C THR A 230 -2.26 10.38 1.10
N TRP A 231 -2.20 9.14 1.56
CA TRP A 231 -1.22 8.66 2.53
C TRP A 231 -0.30 7.65 1.85
N LEU A 232 1.00 7.85 2.02
CA LEU A 232 2.03 6.91 1.59
C LEU A 232 2.45 6.08 2.79
N HIS A 233 2.55 4.76 2.61
CA HIS A 233 2.95 3.82 3.64
C HIS A 233 4.14 3.01 3.17
N LEU A 234 5.21 2.94 3.95
CA LEU A 234 6.45 2.23 3.61
C LEU A 234 6.89 1.32 4.75
N THR A 235 7.56 0.23 4.39
CA THR A 235 8.43 -0.48 5.34
C THR A 235 9.78 0.21 5.45
N ASP A 236 10.61 -0.23 6.41
CA ASP A 236 12.04 0.05 6.32
C ASP A 236 12.60 -0.41 4.97
N VAL A 237 13.60 0.31 4.47
CA VAL A 237 14.42 -0.15 3.35
C VAL A 237 15.51 -1.05 3.94
N ALA A 238 15.35 -2.35 3.76
CA ALA A 238 16.27 -3.35 4.27
C ALA A 238 17.30 -3.74 3.20
N VAL A 239 18.57 -3.84 3.60
CA VAL A 239 19.63 -4.34 2.73
C VAL A 239 20.37 -5.47 3.44
N THR A 240 20.45 -6.60 2.75
CA THR A 240 21.19 -7.78 3.19
C THR A 240 22.41 -7.95 2.29
N CYS A 241 23.56 -8.32 2.83
CA CYS A 241 24.78 -8.61 2.06
C CYS A 241 25.50 -9.81 2.68
N ASP A 242 26.33 -10.52 1.92
CA ASP A 242 27.08 -11.66 2.43
C ASP A 242 28.03 -11.26 3.57
N GLY A 243 27.88 -11.91 4.73
CA GLY A 243 28.77 -11.72 5.87
C GLY A 243 28.56 -10.42 6.66
N LEU A 244 27.50 -9.66 6.37
CA LEU A 244 27.11 -8.45 7.10
C LEU A 244 25.75 -8.63 7.76
N ASP A 245 25.53 -7.92 8.87
CA ASP A 245 24.20 -7.79 9.46
C ASP A 245 23.27 -7.03 8.50
N THR A 246 21.97 -7.35 8.55
CA THR A 246 20.97 -6.60 7.79
C THR A 246 20.96 -5.13 8.20
N MET A 247 21.07 -4.26 7.21
CA MET A 247 20.96 -2.82 7.39
C MET A 247 19.52 -2.38 7.16
N TYR A 248 19.03 -1.49 8.00
CA TYR A 248 17.69 -0.91 7.86
C TYR A 248 17.83 0.60 7.77
N LEU A 249 17.22 1.19 6.74
CA LEU A 249 17.05 2.62 6.63
C LEU A 249 15.58 2.96 6.86
N ASP A 250 15.35 3.78 7.86
CA ASP A 250 14.05 4.31 8.24
C ASP A 250 13.67 5.48 7.29
N PRO A 251 12.64 5.31 6.43
CA PRO A 251 12.18 6.37 5.55
C PRO A 251 11.57 7.57 6.28
N ALA A 252 11.15 7.42 7.54
CA ALA A 252 10.54 8.46 8.36
C ALA A 252 11.54 9.41 9.02
N LEU A 253 12.86 9.20 8.85
CA LEU A 253 13.91 10.15 9.27
C LEU A 253 13.74 11.57 8.71
N GLY A 254 12.83 11.75 7.75
CA GLY A 254 12.49 13.04 7.18
C GLY A 254 13.48 13.47 6.09
N PRO A 255 13.18 14.56 5.37
CA PRO A 255 13.94 14.95 4.20
C PRO A 255 15.37 15.37 4.55
N GLY A 256 16.35 14.86 3.82
CA GLY A 256 17.76 15.22 4.00
C GLY A 256 18.72 14.05 3.87
N GLN A 257 20.00 14.35 4.08
CA GLN A 257 21.09 13.37 4.18
C GLN A 257 21.23 12.90 5.63
N HIS A 258 21.47 11.60 5.81
CA HIS A 258 21.41 10.93 7.10
C HIS A 258 22.74 10.30 7.54
N GLY A 259 23.75 10.36 6.69
CA GLY A 259 25.07 9.79 6.87
C GLY A 259 25.20 8.37 6.30
N GLY A 260 26.40 7.82 6.41
CA GLY A 260 26.69 6.44 6.02
C GLY A 260 26.01 5.39 6.91
N LEU A 261 25.84 4.19 6.36
CA LEU A 261 25.14 3.06 6.99
C LEU A 261 25.92 1.74 6.76
N GLY A 262 25.85 0.82 7.73
CA GLY A 262 26.31 -0.56 7.55
C GLY A 262 27.82 -0.75 7.44
N ALA A 263 28.58 -0.28 8.42
CA ALA A 263 30.04 -0.41 8.49
C ALA A 263 30.77 0.06 7.20
N GLY A 264 30.24 1.10 6.56
CA GLY A 264 30.81 1.67 5.34
C GLY A 264 30.31 1.05 4.04
N THR A 265 29.30 0.17 4.09
CA THR A 265 28.58 -0.33 2.89
C THR A 265 27.94 0.83 2.13
N PHE A 266 27.32 1.75 2.87
CA PHE A 266 26.80 3.00 2.32
C PHE A 266 27.62 4.17 2.86
N PHE A 267 28.11 5.02 1.96
CA PHE A 267 28.85 6.24 2.33
C PHE A 267 27.90 7.36 2.76
N GLU A 268 26.67 7.37 2.23
CA GLU A 268 25.63 8.35 2.51
C GLU A 268 24.25 7.72 2.27
N THR A 269 23.24 8.21 2.98
CA THR A 269 21.84 7.82 2.78
C THR A 269 20.98 9.07 2.81
N ALA A 270 19.91 9.12 2.01
CA ALA A 270 19.05 10.30 2.00
C ALA A 270 17.59 9.94 1.77
N ILE A 271 16.71 10.72 2.40
CA ILE A 271 15.27 10.66 2.20
C ILE A 271 14.83 11.95 1.53
N TYR A 272 13.93 11.83 0.55
CA TYR A 272 13.32 12.96 -0.14
C TYR A 272 11.82 12.79 -0.15
N GLN A 273 11.11 13.70 0.50
CA GLN A 273 9.66 13.80 0.41
C GLN A 273 9.30 15.06 -0.36
N THR A 274 8.50 14.91 -1.41
CA THR A 274 8.13 16.04 -2.28
C THR A 274 6.64 16.03 -2.54
N THR A 275 6.04 17.22 -2.54
CA THR A 275 4.67 17.45 -3.00
C THR A 275 4.72 18.23 -4.30
N GLU A 276 4.09 17.70 -5.34
CA GLU A 276 3.88 18.36 -6.63
C GLU A 276 2.40 18.69 -6.77
N ALA A 277 2.09 19.98 -6.85
CA ALA A 277 0.73 20.44 -7.09
C ALA A 277 0.36 20.20 -8.55
N LEU A 278 -0.61 19.33 -8.79
CA LEU A 278 -1.22 19.15 -10.10
C LEU A 278 -2.59 19.86 -10.12
N PRO A 279 -3.17 20.15 -11.31
CA PRO A 279 -4.50 20.72 -11.37
C PRO A 279 -5.54 19.83 -10.65
N ASN A 280 -6.00 20.29 -9.49
CA ASN A 280 -7.03 19.69 -8.63
C ASN A 280 -6.65 18.43 -7.83
N VAL A 281 -5.38 17.98 -7.87
CA VAL A 281 -4.90 16.84 -7.07
C VAL A 281 -3.47 17.08 -6.60
N ASP A 282 -3.10 16.48 -5.47
CA ASP A 282 -1.73 16.52 -4.96
C ASP A 282 -1.02 15.21 -5.27
N LYS A 283 0.15 15.31 -5.91
CA LYS A 283 1.06 14.19 -6.09
C LYS A 283 2.16 14.26 -5.04
N CYS A 284 2.37 13.15 -4.35
CA CYS A 284 3.44 13.01 -3.38
C CYS A 284 4.46 11.96 -3.79
N SER A 285 5.73 12.22 -3.50
CA SER A 285 6.79 11.22 -3.64
C SER A 285 7.60 11.09 -2.36
N TRP A 286 7.99 9.85 -2.04
CA TRP A 286 8.81 9.49 -0.89
C TRP A 286 9.94 8.59 -1.41
N ASN A 287 11.07 9.22 -1.71
CA ASN A 287 12.21 8.57 -2.34
C ASN A 287 13.32 8.36 -1.32
N THR A 288 13.98 7.21 -1.44
CA THR A 288 15.17 6.86 -0.67
C THR A 288 16.36 6.76 -1.61
N ALA A 289 17.47 7.40 -1.25
CA ALA A 289 18.73 7.30 -1.97
C ALA A 289 19.81 6.66 -1.08
N LEU A 290 20.55 5.70 -1.64
CA LEU A 290 21.60 4.95 -0.96
C LEU A 290 22.91 5.12 -1.74
N GLY A 291 23.90 5.78 -1.15
CA GLY A 291 25.22 5.96 -1.75
C GLY A 291 26.07 4.72 -1.51
N LEU A 292 26.27 3.87 -2.52
CA LEU A 292 27.01 2.61 -2.37
C LEU A 292 28.52 2.85 -2.37
N ASN A 293 29.20 2.27 -1.39
CA ASN A 293 30.65 2.19 -1.38
C ASN A 293 31.12 0.90 -2.08
N LEU A 294 31.25 0.95 -3.40
CA LEU A 294 31.74 -0.20 -4.18
C LEU A 294 33.21 -0.54 -3.86
N ALA A 295 34.00 0.40 -3.33
CA ALA A 295 35.38 0.14 -2.92
C ALA A 295 35.48 -0.73 -1.66
N ALA A 296 34.46 -0.70 -0.79
CA ALA A 296 34.31 -1.67 0.31
C ALA A 296 33.95 -3.08 -0.19
N ALA A 297 33.63 -3.22 -1.48
CA ALA A 297 33.28 -4.47 -2.17
C ALA A 297 32.25 -5.34 -1.42
N PRO A 298 31.11 -4.78 -0.96
CA PRO A 298 30.09 -5.57 -0.28
C PRO A 298 29.46 -6.53 -1.31
N LYS A 299 29.44 -7.83 -0.98
CA LYS A 299 29.07 -8.89 -1.92
C LYS A 299 27.61 -9.31 -1.76
N ARG A 300 27.00 -9.68 -2.89
CA ARG A 300 25.62 -10.20 -2.98
C ARG A 300 24.61 -9.34 -2.22
N CYS A 301 24.77 -8.01 -2.27
CA CYS A 301 23.84 -7.14 -1.59
C CYS A 301 22.48 -7.19 -2.27
N ARG A 302 21.41 -7.25 -1.48
CA ARG A 302 20.02 -7.29 -1.95
C ARG A 302 19.17 -6.34 -1.12
N LEU A 303 18.42 -5.49 -1.82
CA LEU A 303 17.49 -4.53 -1.24
C LEU A 303 16.08 -5.11 -1.21
N LEU A 304 15.39 -4.92 -0.09
CA LEU A 304 14.01 -5.29 0.15
C LEU A 304 13.26 -4.08 0.70
N ALA A 305 12.12 -3.75 0.10
CA ALA A 305 11.20 -2.76 0.64
C ALA A 305 9.78 -3.03 0.14
N GLN A 306 8.78 -2.55 0.87
CA GLN A 306 7.38 -2.56 0.43
C GLN A 306 6.75 -1.19 0.66
N ALA A 307 5.79 -0.84 -0.19
CA ALA A 307 5.00 0.36 -0.04
C ALA A 307 3.53 0.15 -0.43
N THR A 308 2.62 0.92 0.14
CA THR A 308 1.23 1.00 -0.27
C THR A 308 0.71 2.43 -0.07
N ALA A 309 -0.53 2.68 -0.46
CA ALA A 309 -1.18 3.96 -0.27
C ALA A 309 -2.64 3.79 0.17
N SER A 310 -3.18 4.84 0.79
CA SER A 310 -4.58 4.90 1.23
C SER A 310 -5.05 6.35 1.39
N HIS A 311 -6.36 6.54 1.65
CA HIS A 311 -6.93 7.87 1.94
C HIS A 311 -6.82 8.28 3.41
N ALA A 312 -6.38 7.37 4.28
CA ALA A 312 -6.33 7.58 5.71
C ALA A 312 -5.14 6.85 6.33
N THR A 313 -4.69 7.33 7.50
CA THR A 313 -3.75 6.60 8.35
C THR A 313 -4.19 5.15 8.57
N PHE A 314 -3.22 4.24 8.65
CA PHE A 314 -3.47 2.85 9.09
C PHE A 314 -3.50 2.70 10.62
N GLY A 315 -3.41 3.83 11.34
CA GLY A 315 -3.36 3.88 12.78
C GLY A 315 -2.00 3.44 13.34
N ALA A 316 -1.92 3.33 14.67
CA ALA A 316 -0.67 3.09 15.39
C ALA A 316 0.05 1.78 15.02
N GLY A 317 -0.65 0.80 14.42
CA GLY A 317 -0.04 -0.45 13.97
C GLY A 317 0.55 -0.37 12.56
N GLY A 318 0.24 0.67 11.78
CA GLY A 318 0.67 0.79 10.40
C GLY A 318 0.20 -0.37 9.52
N ARG A 319 -0.92 -1.03 9.86
CA ARG A 319 -1.38 -2.24 9.16
C ARG A 319 -2.49 -1.93 8.19
N THR A 320 -2.42 -2.54 7.00
CA THR A 320 -3.58 -2.59 6.11
C THR A 320 -4.76 -3.24 6.84
N PRO A 321 -6.02 -2.91 6.47
CA PRO A 321 -7.19 -3.48 7.12
C PRO A 321 -7.13 -5.02 7.19
N THR A 322 -7.48 -5.57 8.35
CA THR A 322 -7.68 -7.01 8.49
C THR A 322 -8.95 -7.44 7.79
N ASP A 323 -9.04 -8.72 7.43
CA ASP A 323 -10.14 -9.31 6.65
C ASP A 323 -10.32 -8.73 5.24
N ALA A 324 -9.35 -7.93 4.78
CA ALA A 324 -9.27 -7.39 3.43
C ALA A 324 -7.98 -7.82 2.71
N VAL A 325 -8.07 -7.92 1.39
CA VAL A 325 -6.92 -8.09 0.49
C VAL A 325 -6.54 -6.73 -0.09
N TRP A 326 -5.32 -6.28 0.20
CA TRP A 326 -4.86 -4.92 -0.09
C TRP A 326 -3.68 -4.93 -1.06
N PRO A 327 -3.65 -4.08 -2.09
CA PRO A 327 -2.50 -4.01 -2.97
C PRO A 327 -1.26 -3.43 -2.27
N TYR A 328 -0.08 -3.77 -2.78
CA TYR A 328 1.19 -3.16 -2.39
C TYR A 328 2.19 -3.21 -3.54
N LEU A 329 3.22 -2.37 -3.46
CA LEU A 329 4.42 -2.37 -4.28
C LEU A 329 5.55 -3.02 -3.49
N ALA A 330 6.41 -3.78 -4.15
CA ALA A 330 7.61 -4.35 -3.55
C ALA A 330 8.83 -4.11 -4.41
N TRP A 331 9.94 -3.85 -3.74
CA TRP A 331 11.28 -3.85 -4.30
C TRP A 331 12.01 -5.08 -3.78
N ASP A 332 12.63 -5.80 -4.70
CA ASP A 332 13.45 -6.96 -4.41
C ASP A 332 14.63 -7.02 -5.39
N ALA A 333 15.68 -6.22 -5.11
CA ALA A 333 16.69 -5.86 -6.09
C ALA A 333 18.09 -6.34 -5.68
N PRO A 334 18.82 -7.06 -6.55
CA PRO A 334 20.25 -7.29 -6.35
C PRO A 334 21.01 -5.97 -6.56
N LEU A 335 21.67 -5.47 -5.52
CA LEU A 335 22.49 -4.26 -5.61
C LEU A 335 23.92 -4.59 -6.08
N THR A 336 24.52 -5.66 -5.55
CA THR A 336 25.85 -6.13 -5.95
C THR A 336 25.89 -7.63 -6.22
N ASP A 337 26.84 -8.06 -7.04
CA ASP A 337 27.07 -9.46 -7.37
C ASP A 337 28.02 -10.16 -6.37
N GLU A 338 28.42 -11.39 -6.69
CA GLU A 338 29.34 -12.19 -5.86
C GLU A 338 30.77 -11.63 -5.75
N ASN A 339 31.13 -10.71 -6.66
CA ASN A 339 32.42 -10.03 -6.69
C ASN A 339 32.34 -8.64 -6.04
N GLY A 340 31.15 -8.20 -5.63
CA GLY A 340 30.90 -6.85 -5.10
C GLY A 340 30.77 -5.79 -6.20
N ALA A 341 30.65 -6.19 -7.46
CA ALA A 341 30.36 -5.27 -8.56
C ALA A 341 28.87 -4.90 -8.55
N LEU A 342 28.54 -3.71 -9.07
CA LEU A 342 27.14 -3.26 -9.21
C LEU A 342 26.34 -4.25 -10.08
N ALA A 343 25.21 -4.72 -9.58
CA ALA A 343 24.35 -5.69 -10.25
C ALA A 343 22.98 -5.12 -10.68
N CYS A 344 22.51 -4.06 -10.05
CA CYS A 344 21.24 -3.44 -10.41
C CYS A 344 21.35 -2.51 -11.62
N GLY A 345 20.25 -2.40 -12.35
CA GLY A 345 20.08 -1.53 -13.51
C GLY A 345 19.01 -0.47 -13.29
N ARG A 346 18.09 -0.35 -14.26
CA ARG A 346 16.89 0.48 -14.17
C ARG A 346 15.67 -0.42 -14.15
N HIS A 347 14.87 -0.31 -13.10
CA HIS A 347 13.77 -1.22 -12.83
C HIS A 347 12.48 -0.41 -12.66
N ALA A 348 11.68 -0.33 -13.71
CA ALA A 348 10.34 0.23 -13.61
C ALA A 348 9.39 -0.77 -12.94
N LEU A 349 8.34 -0.28 -12.29
CA LEU A 349 7.27 -1.12 -11.73
C LEU A 349 6.70 -2.06 -12.80
N ASP A 350 6.67 -3.36 -12.53
CA ASP A 350 6.14 -4.39 -13.41
C ASP A 350 6.73 -4.40 -14.84
N SER A 351 8.02 -4.05 -14.98
CA SER A 351 8.77 -4.11 -16.25
C SER A 351 8.97 -5.53 -16.82
N GLY A 352 8.61 -6.57 -16.05
CA GLY A 352 8.81 -7.98 -16.37
C GLY A 352 10.09 -8.60 -15.80
N ASP A 353 11.00 -7.81 -15.22
CA ASP A 353 12.20 -8.32 -14.53
C ASP A 353 11.93 -8.83 -13.10
N GLY A 354 10.77 -8.50 -12.54
CA GLY A 354 10.33 -8.89 -11.19
C GLY A 354 10.99 -8.12 -10.04
N VAL A 355 11.84 -7.13 -10.32
CA VAL A 355 12.60 -6.38 -9.30
C VAL A 355 11.72 -5.36 -8.58
N VAL A 356 10.91 -4.61 -9.33
CA VAL A 356 9.89 -3.72 -8.78
C VAL A 356 8.54 -4.25 -9.24
N ARG A 357 7.70 -4.68 -8.31
CA ARG A 357 6.47 -5.41 -8.66
C ARG A 357 5.28 -5.04 -7.80
N THR A 358 4.09 -5.24 -8.34
CA THR A 358 2.85 -5.24 -7.57
C THR A 358 2.62 -6.57 -6.83
N GLY A 359 1.81 -6.53 -5.79
CA GLY A 359 1.36 -7.69 -5.03
C GLY A 359 0.11 -7.39 -4.20
N TYR A 360 -0.43 -8.42 -3.54
CA TYR A 360 -1.60 -8.32 -2.68
C TYR A 360 -1.35 -8.96 -1.32
N THR A 361 -1.81 -8.33 -0.25
CA THR A 361 -1.72 -8.86 1.11
C THR A 361 -2.62 -10.08 1.30
N ALA A 362 -2.32 -10.89 2.31
CA ALA A 362 -3.30 -11.84 2.84
C ALA A 362 -4.36 -11.12 3.69
N PHE A 363 -5.43 -11.83 4.06
CA PHE A 363 -6.48 -11.31 4.96
C PHE A 363 -5.99 -10.86 6.35
N ALA A 364 -4.81 -11.32 6.79
CA ALA A 364 -4.18 -10.84 8.02
C ALA A 364 -3.64 -9.39 7.90
N GLY A 365 -3.70 -8.81 6.69
CA GLY A 365 -3.06 -7.56 6.34
C GLY A 365 -1.53 -7.63 6.31
N ALA A 366 -0.89 -6.52 5.96
CA ALA A 366 0.55 -6.32 6.06
C ALA A 366 0.85 -5.08 6.88
N ALA A 367 2.03 -5.04 7.50
CA ALA A 367 2.52 -3.90 8.27
C ALA A 367 3.43 -3.02 7.43
N PHE A 368 3.24 -1.72 7.57
CA PHE A 368 4.04 -0.64 7.01
C PHE A 368 4.34 0.31 8.18
N GLN A 369 5.57 0.26 8.67
CA GLN A 369 6.00 0.95 9.89
C GLN A 369 5.92 2.46 9.76
N HIS A 370 5.96 2.97 8.52
CA HIS A 370 6.09 4.38 8.22
C HIS A 370 4.91 4.85 7.42
N GLU A 371 4.32 5.97 7.83
CA GLU A 371 3.28 6.64 7.08
C GLU A 371 3.59 8.13 6.92
N TRP A 372 3.18 8.69 5.79
CA TRP A 372 3.29 10.11 5.52
C TRP A 372 2.06 10.58 4.74
N ARG A 373 1.35 11.56 5.31
CA ARG A 373 0.25 12.23 4.64
C ARG A 373 0.79 13.26 3.66
N CYS A 374 0.32 13.19 2.43
CA CYS A 374 0.67 14.13 1.38
C CYS A 374 0.37 15.58 1.81
N GLY A 375 1.35 16.47 1.65
CA GLY A 375 1.24 17.88 2.03
C GLY A 375 1.27 18.15 3.53
N ALA A 376 1.26 17.13 4.39
CA ALA A 376 1.55 17.36 5.79
C ALA A 376 3.01 17.83 5.90
N PRO A 377 3.30 18.84 6.74
CA PRO A 377 4.67 19.05 7.15
C PRO A 377 5.18 17.71 7.65
N THR A 378 6.44 17.43 7.35
CA THR A 378 7.15 16.35 8.01
C THR A 378 7.22 16.76 9.47
N THR A 379 6.17 16.44 10.22
CA THR A 379 6.26 16.40 11.67
C THR A 379 7.39 15.43 11.86
N ASP A 380 8.54 15.90 12.36
CA ASP A 380 9.62 15.03 12.80
C ASP A 380 8.93 13.85 13.44
N SER A 381 8.97 12.68 12.77
CA SER A 381 8.33 11.46 13.24
C SER A 381 8.67 11.40 14.70
N VAL A 382 7.71 11.59 15.61
CA VAL A 382 7.98 12.10 16.96
C VAL A 382 9.10 11.26 17.55
N ALA A 383 10.33 11.73 17.37
CA ALA A 383 11.50 11.21 18.03
C ALA A 383 11.24 11.81 19.38
N GLN A 384 10.53 11.03 20.19
CA GLN A 384 10.13 11.45 21.50
C GLN A 384 11.45 11.69 22.22
N ALA A 385 11.84 12.96 22.31
CA ALA A 385 13.05 13.36 23.00
C ALA A 385 12.84 12.94 24.45
N CYS A 386 13.58 11.92 24.88
CA CYS A 386 13.59 11.51 26.26
C CYS A 386 14.40 12.56 27.04
N ASP A 387 13.71 13.48 27.71
CA ASP A 387 14.35 14.31 28.73
C ASP A 387 14.56 13.45 29.99
N GLY A 388 15.76 12.90 30.12
CA GLY A 388 16.17 12.10 31.28
C GLY A 388 17.68 11.97 31.36
N ALA A 389 18.29 12.58 32.37
CA ALA A 389 19.69 12.34 32.69
C ALA A 389 19.80 11.14 33.64
N VAL A 390 20.41 10.04 33.20
CA VAL A 390 20.91 9.02 34.13
C VAL A 390 22.35 9.37 34.46
N ALA A 391 22.60 9.79 35.70
CA ALA A 391 23.95 10.02 36.20
C ALA A 391 24.70 8.68 36.32
N LEU A 392 25.19 8.17 35.20
CA LEU A 392 26.11 7.04 35.17
C LEU A 392 27.52 7.60 34.99
N ASN A 393 28.34 7.50 36.03
CA ASN A 393 29.77 7.86 35.98
C ASN A 393 30.59 6.91 35.07
N THR A 394 29.94 5.90 34.49
CA THR A 394 30.48 4.95 33.51
C THR A 394 29.49 4.82 32.37
N GLY A 395 29.92 5.16 31.15
CA GLY A 395 29.05 5.13 29.96
C GLY A 395 28.36 3.78 29.77
N ALA A 396 27.05 3.82 29.56
CA ALA A 396 26.27 2.66 29.13
C ALA A 396 26.31 2.56 27.60
N VAL A 397 26.48 1.35 27.07
CA VAL A 397 26.40 1.07 25.63
C VAL A 397 25.24 0.12 25.38
N ALA A 398 24.31 0.54 24.54
CA ALA A 398 23.20 -0.28 24.09
C ALA A 398 23.63 -1.09 22.86
N TYR A 399 23.39 -2.39 22.88
CA TYR A 399 23.66 -3.31 21.78
C TYR A 399 22.33 -3.85 21.25
N PRO A 400 21.92 -3.47 20.03
CA PRO A 400 20.79 -4.12 19.38
C PRO A 400 21.10 -5.60 19.14
N THR A 401 20.08 -6.44 19.18
CA THR A 401 20.16 -7.89 18.94
C THR A 401 18.94 -8.32 18.13
N PRO A 402 18.98 -9.46 17.41
CA PRO A 402 17.82 -9.96 16.66
C PRO A 402 16.57 -10.20 17.53
N ALA A 403 16.75 -10.46 18.83
CA ALA A 403 15.66 -10.74 19.77
C ALA A 403 15.28 -9.53 20.64
N GLY A 404 15.86 -8.34 20.42
CA GLY A 404 15.61 -7.12 21.20
C GLY A 404 16.89 -6.34 21.55
N LEU A 405 17.06 -5.90 22.79
CA LEU A 405 18.18 -5.05 23.22
C LEU A 405 18.99 -5.67 24.37
N SER A 406 20.30 -5.43 24.42
CA SER A 406 21.10 -5.66 25.64
C SER A 406 21.91 -4.40 25.97
N VAL A 407 22.16 -4.14 27.25
CA VAL A 407 22.89 -2.95 27.70
C VAL A 407 24.14 -3.38 28.44
N ALA A 408 25.30 -2.79 28.13
CA ALA A 408 26.49 -2.96 28.95
C ALA A 408 26.84 -1.70 29.73
N VAL A 409 27.21 -1.88 31.00
CA VAL A 409 27.68 -0.83 31.90
C VAL A 409 28.95 -1.33 32.60
N GLY A 410 30.05 -0.58 32.51
CA GLY A 410 31.31 -0.94 33.16
C GLY A 410 31.86 -2.31 32.73
N GLY A 411 31.62 -2.72 31.47
CA GLY A 411 32.07 -4.01 30.93
C GLY A 411 31.15 -5.21 31.22
N ASN A 412 30.10 -5.04 32.02
CA ASN A 412 29.11 -6.09 32.28
C ASN A 412 27.88 -5.89 31.39
N ARG A 413 27.50 -6.92 30.63
CA ARG A 413 26.36 -6.89 29.70
C ARG A 413 25.13 -7.55 30.32
N SER A 414 23.97 -6.93 30.17
CA SER A 414 22.69 -7.49 30.58
C SER A 414 22.29 -8.68 29.70
N PRO A 415 21.35 -9.54 30.16
CA PRO A 415 20.57 -10.39 29.28
C PRO A 415 19.85 -9.58 28.19
N VAL A 416 19.42 -10.26 27.13
CA VAL A 416 18.62 -9.66 26.06
C VAL A 416 17.20 -9.38 26.57
N TYR A 417 16.77 -8.13 26.44
CA TYR A 417 15.41 -7.68 26.65
C TYR A 417 14.66 -7.76 25.33
N THR A 418 13.69 -8.65 25.24
CA THR A 418 12.80 -8.72 24.08
C THR A 418 11.89 -7.50 24.04
N LEU A 419 11.92 -6.82 22.90
CA LEU A 419 11.09 -5.64 22.68
C LEU A 419 9.67 -6.09 22.35
N PRO A 420 8.63 -5.39 22.86
CA PRO A 420 7.26 -5.58 22.41
C PRO A 420 7.14 -5.37 20.89
N ASP A 421 6.13 -5.98 20.30
CA ASP A 421 5.79 -5.78 18.89
C ASP A 421 5.63 -4.27 18.57
N GLY A 422 6.27 -3.83 17.48
CA GLY A 422 6.26 -2.42 17.05
C GLY A 422 7.39 -1.55 17.64
N MET A 423 8.30 -2.11 18.44
CA MET A 423 9.47 -1.39 18.94
C MET A 423 10.76 -1.84 18.23
N PHE A 424 11.61 -0.88 17.83
CA PHE A 424 12.92 -1.14 17.24
C PHE A 424 14.00 -0.20 17.80
N VAL A 425 15.28 -0.54 17.56
CA VAL A 425 16.45 0.24 17.99
C VAL A 425 17.24 0.65 16.74
N GLY A 426 17.26 1.95 16.42
CA GLY A 426 17.84 2.54 15.19
C GLY A 426 18.59 3.86 15.40
N SER A 427 19.33 4.31 14.38
CA SER A 427 20.61 5.01 14.51
C SER A 427 20.56 6.55 14.55
N ARG A 428 20.31 7.14 15.73
CA ARG A 428 21.18 8.20 16.31
C ARG A 428 21.11 8.07 17.84
N SER A 429 22.26 8.20 18.49
CA SER A 429 22.52 7.91 19.90
C SER A 429 21.52 8.49 20.91
N THR A 430 20.55 7.69 21.38
CA THR A 430 20.05 7.53 22.78
C THR A 430 18.74 6.73 22.77
N CYS A 431 18.55 5.81 23.73
CA CYS A 431 17.51 4.79 23.72
C CYS A 431 16.15 5.22 24.32
N CYS A 432 15.09 4.56 23.83
CA CYS A 432 14.03 3.86 24.58
C CYS A 432 12.62 4.50 24.69
N ALA A 433 11.63 3.60 24.70
CA ALA A 433 10.20 3.82 24.92
C ALA A 433 9.83 4.04 26.40
N ASN A 434 8.67 4.66 26.61
CA ASN A 434 7.89 4.70 27.86
C ASN A 434 7.81 3.29 28.51
N PRO A 435 8.09 3.10 29.83
CA PRO A 435 7.47 3.83 30.93
C PRO A 435 8.43 4.77 31.66
N CYS A 436 8.45 6.06 31.28
CA CYS A 436 9.14 7.12 32.02
C CYS A 436 8.26 8.39 32.16
N CYS A 437 6.93 8.24 32.23
CA CYS A 437 6.06 9.32 32.69
C CYS A 437 5.31 8.92 33.97
N ASP A 438 5.37 9.83 34.94
CA ASP A 438 4.84 9.80 36.29
C ASP A 438 3.53 9.02 36.49
N VAL A 439 3.59 7.95 37.28
CA VAL A 439 2.49 7.62 38.18
C VAL A 439 2.61 8.53 39.39
N ALA A 440 2.06 9.72 39.31
CA ALA A 440 1.58 10.40 40.51
C ALA A 440 0.40 9.58 41.04
N THR A 441 0.69 8.61 41.89
CA THR A 441 -0.30 7.94 42.74
C THR A 441 -0.22 8.58 44.14
N PRO A 442 -1.34 8.78 44.82
CA PRO A 442 -1.51 8.18 46.13
C PRO A 442 -1.72 6.66 46.03
#